data_AF-A0A4Q2YSH0-F1
#
_entry.id   AF-A0A4Q2YSH0-F1
#
_cell.length_a   1.000
_cell.length_b   1.000
_cell.length_c   1.000
_cell.angle_alpha   90.00
_cell.angle_beta   90.00
_cell.angle_gamma   90.00
#
_symmetry.space_group_name_H-M   'P 1'
#
loop_
_entity.id
_entity.type
_entity.pdbx_description
1 polymer ?
#
loop_
_entity_poly.entity_id
_entity_poly.type
_entity_poly.pdbx_seq_one_letter_code
_entity_poly.pdbx_strand_id
1 'polypeptide(L)'
;PGTARPGGESTAEQTLRALFGGPSARSASETQIIGSADGLRADPGIRSQVGSPDTQVVDKGLVVRDILAAPEGDGREAQAAIPTS
;
A
#
# COMPACT_ATOMS: atom_id res chain seq x y z
N PRO A 1 15.22 39.63 16.26
CA PRO A 1 16.08 38.76 15.43
C PRO A 1 15.52 37.33 15.36
N GLY A 2 15.22 36.71 14.22
CA GLY A 2 15.26 37.14 12.82
C GLY A 2 13.98 36.67 12.13
N THR A 3 13.46 37.50 11.24
CA THR A 3 12.22 37.28 10.49
C THR A 3 12.36 36.08 9.54
N ALA A 4 11.26 35.38 9.25
CA ALA A 4 11.20 34.41 8.16
C ALA A 4 11.76 35.06 6.87
N ARG A 5 12.68 34.38 6.17
CA ARG A 5 13.32 34.92 4.97
C ARG A 5 12.26 35.22 3.90
N PRO A 6 12.26 36.41 3.27
CA PRO A 6 11.28 36.74 2.26
C PRO A 6 11.46 35.86 1.01
N GLY A 7 10.39 35.14 0.65
CA GLY A 7 9.97 34.76 -0.71
C GLY A 7 11.02 34.42 -1.78
N GLY A 8 11.94 33.50 -1.53
CA GLY A 8 12.86 33.00 -2.56
C GLY A 8 13.04 31.48 -2.50
N GLU A 9 13.23 30.86 -3.67
CA GLU A 9 13.53 29.42 -3.85
C GLU A 9 14.72 29.05 -2.94
N SER A 10 14.54 28.03 -2.10
CA SER A 10 15.54 27.59 -1.14
C SER A 10 16.78 27.04 -1.85
N THR A 11 17.94 27.07 -1.19
CA THR A 11 19.19 26.48 -1.71
C THR A 11 19.04 24.98 -2.02
N ALA A 12 18.17 24.29 -1.27
CA ALA A 12 17.84 22.89 -1.53
C ALA A 12 17.09 22.74 -2.87
N GLU A 13 16.08 23.56 -3.13
CA GLU A 13 15.33 23.55 -4.40
C GLU A 13 16.22 23.87 -5.61
N GLN A 14 17.13 24.84 -5.49
CA GLN A 14 18.10 25.16 -6.55
C GLN A 14 19.04 23.99 -6.85
N THR A 15 19.49 23.28 -5.82
CA THR A 15 20.37 22.10 -5.97
C THR A 15 19.63 20.95 -6.66
N LEU A 16 18.39 20.67 -6.26
CA LEU A 16 17.56 19.65 -6.89
C LEU A 16 17.32 19.97 -8.37
N ARG A 17 17.09 21.25 -8.71
CA ARG A 17 16.92 21.70 -10.09
C ARG A 17 18.18 21.55 -10.94
N ALA A 18 19.36 21.79 -10.37
CA ALA A 18 20.62 21.58 -11.07
C ALA A 18 20.90 20.09 -11.33
N LEU A 19 20.55 19.22 -10.37
CA LEU A 19 20.77 17.78 -10.46
C LEU A 19 19.75 17.06 -11.36
N PHE A 20 18.48 17.42 -11.26
CA PHE A 20 17.37 16.69 -11.89
C PHE A 20 16.68 17.48 -13.00
N GLY A 21 17.09 18.73 -13.23
CA GLY A 21 16.39 19.66 -14.09
C GLY A 21 15.25 20.39 -13.37
N GLY A 22 14.72 21.43 -14.02
CA GLY A 22 13.54 22.15 -13.55
C GLY A 22 12.23 21.38 -13.79
N PRO A 23 11.08 21.97 -13.42
CA PRO A 23 9.79 21.40 -13.75
C PRO A 23 9.70 21.32 -15.26
N SER A 24 9.50 20.10 -15.74
CA SER A 24 9.19 19.83 -17.14
C SER A 24 7.68 19.77 -17.28
N ALA A 25 7.14 20.43 -18.30
CA ALA A 25 5.73 20.30 -18.63
C ALA A 25 5.43 18.84 -19.01
N ARG A 26 4.34 18.29 -18.47
CA ARG A 26 3.85 16.97 -18.87
C ARG A 26 3.41 17.00 -20.34
N SER A 27 3.47 15.84 -20.99
CA SER A 27 3.07 15.77 -22.39
C SER A 27 1.58 16.08 -22.55
N ALA A 28 1.21 16.72 -23.67
CA ALA A 28 -0.18 17.02 -23.97
C ALA A 28 -1.01 15.72 -24.06
N SER A 29 -0.46 14.67 -24.67
CA SER A 29 -1.11 13.35 -24.77
C SER A 29 -1.34 12.69 -23.42
N GLU A 30 -0.37 12.69 -22.50
CA GLU A 30 -0.54 12.20 -21.13
C GLU A 30 -1.67 12.96 -20.42
N THR A 31 -1.70 14.29 -20.56
CA THR A 31 -2.75 15.12 -19.97
C THR A 31 -4.12 14.79 -20.54
N GLN A 32 -4.23 14.55 -21.86
CA GLN A 32 -5.48 14.15 -22.51
C GLN A 32 -5.95 12.77 -22.05
N ILE A 33 -5.04 11.80 -21.92
CA ILE A 33 -5.36 10.44 -21.46
C ILE A 33 -5.82 10.45 -20.00
N ILE A 34 -5.16 11.19 -19.12
CA ILE A 34 -5.57 11.33 -17.71
C ILE A 34 -6.93 12.03 -17.62
N GLY A 35 -7.14 13.07 -18.42
CA GLY A 35 -8.43 13.78 -18.49
C GLY A 35 -9.57 12.88 -18.99
N SER A 36 -9.32 12.04 -19.99
CA SER A 36 -10.32 11.09 -20.51
C SER A 36 -10.58 9.91 -19.58
N ALA A 37 -9.61 9.52 -18.76
CA ALA A 37 -9.71 8.47 -17.75
C ALA A 37 -10.36 8.93 -16.43
N ASP A 38 -10.98 10.12 -16.40
CA ASP A 38 -11.54 10.73 -15.19
C ASP A 38 -10.54 10.79 -14.02
N GLY A 39 -9.29 11.18 -14.33
CA GLY A 39 -8.17 11.16 -13.38
C GLY A 39 -8.38 12.00 -12.11
N LEU A 40 -9.34 12.93 -12.11
CA LEU A 40 -9.74 13.70 -10.92
C LEU A 40 -10.61 12.89 -9.93
N ARG A 41 -11.24 11.80 -10.38
CA ARG A 41 -12.03 10.86 -9.56
C ARG A 41 -11.34 9.54 -9.34
N ALA A 42 -10.06 9.42 -9.69
CA ALA A 42 -9.30 8.22 -9.40
C ALA A 42 -9.28 7.99 -7.88
N ASP A 43 -9.99 6.94 -7.44
CA ASP A 43 -9.98 6.50 -6.06
C ASP A 43 -8.52 6.15 -5.69
N PRO A 44 -7.96 6.67 -4.58
CA PRO A 44 -6.64 6.29 -4.12
C PRO A 44 -6.57 4.77 -4.08
N GLY A 45 -5.82 4.14 -5.00
CA GLY A 45 -5.88 2.69 -5.22
C GLY A 45 -5.59 1.89 -3.94
N ILE A 46 -5.95 0.59 -3.93
CA ILE A 46 -5.93 -0.36 -2.80
C ILE A 46 -4.81 -0.19 -1.74
N ARG A 47 -3.61 0.28 -2.14
CA ARG A 47 -2.51 0.60 -1.20
C ARG A 47 -2.82 1.73 -0.20
N SER A 48 -3.78 2.60 -0.49
CA SER A 48 -4.20 3.71 0.39
C SER A 48 -5.04 3.25 1.58
N GLN A 49 -5.62 2.05 1.50
CA GLN A 49 -6.47 1.48 2.54
C GLN A 49 -5.70 0.50 3.45
N VAL A 50 -4.41 0.27 3.20
CA VAL A 50 -3.56 -0.59 4.04
C VAL A 50 -3.46 0.02 5.44
N GLY A 51 -3.89 -0.74 6.45
CA GLY A 51 -3.88 -0.28 7.85
C GLY A 51 -5.06 0.61 8.24
N SER A 52 -6.11 0.69 7.40
CA SER A 52 -7.35 1.37 7.79
C SER A 52 -7.92 0.78 9.09
N PRO A 53 -8.30 1.62 10.08
CA PRO A 53 -8.89 1.15 11.33
C PRO A 53 -10.25 0.47 11.15
N ASP A 54 -10.94 0.71 10.02
CA ASP A 54 -12.21 0.06 9.68
C ASP A 54 -12.01 -1.36 9.10
N THR A 55 -10.76 -1.80 8.91
CA THR A 55 -10.45 -3.16 8.50
C THR A 55 -10.79 -4.13 9.63
N GLN A 56 -11.72 -5.05 9.39
CA GLN A 56 -12.06 -6.09 10.36
C GLN A 56 -10.87 -7.05 10.54
N VAL A 57 -10.42 -7.21 11.79
CA VAL A 57 -9.37 -8.16 12.18
C VAL A 57 -9.97 -9.26 13.05
N VAL A 58 -9.44 -10.47 12.92
CA VAL A 58 -9.79 -11.61 13.78
C VAL A 58 -8.54 -12.02 14.55
N ASP A 59 -8.60 -11.95 15.88
CA ASP A 59 -7.52 -12.47 16.72
C ASP A 59 -7.57 -14.01 16.73
N LYS A 60 -6.51 -14.62 16.20
CA LYS A 60 -6.33 -16.07 16.16
C LYS A 60 -5.17 -16.54 17.04
N GLY A 61 -4.58 -15.66 17.87
CA GLY A 61 -3.39 -15.99 18.65
C GLY A 61 -3.59 -17.14 19.62
N LEU A 62 -4.73 -17.16 20.33
CA LEU A 62 -5.09 -18.25 21.24
C LEU A 62 -5.30 -19.56 20.48
N VAL A 63 -6.08 -19.53 19.38
CA VAL A 63 -6.35 -20.70 18.54
C VAL A 63 -5.06 -21.29 17.97
N VAL A 64 -4.14 -20.45 17.49
CA VAL A 64 -2.85 -20.89 16.96
C VAL A 64 -2.00 -21.53 18.05
N ARG A 65 -1.96 -20.93 19.25
CA ARG A 65 -1.21 -21.50 20.37
C ARG A 65 -1.76 -22.86 20.79
N ASP A 66 -3.08 -23.00 20.80
CA ASP A 66 -3.75 -24.26 21.15
C ASP A 66 -3.47 -25.34 20.10
N ILE A 67 -3.43 -25.00 18.81
CA ILE A 67 -3.03 -25.92 17.72
C ILE A 67 -1.57 -26.35 17.89
N LEU A 68 -0.66 -25.42 18.17
CA LEU A 68 0.77 -25.74 18.35
C LEU A 68 1.05 -26.60 19.58
N ALA A 69 0.25 -26.45 20.63
CA ALA A 69 0.36 -27.24 21.85
C ALA A 69 -0.39 -28.58 21.77
N ALA A 70 -1.18 -28.80 20.71
CA ALA A 70 -1.94 -30.03 20.55
C ALA A 70 -0.98 -31.21 20.32
N PRO A 71 -1.19 -32.36 20.99
CA PRO A 71 -0.44 -33.58 20.69
C PRO A 71 -0.59 -33.97 19.22
N GLU A 72 0.52 -34.36 18.60
CA GLU A 72 0.52 -34.92 17.25
C GLU A 72 -0.34 -36.19 17.22
N GLY A 73 -1.28 -36.27 16.29
CA GLY A 73 -2.08 -37.47 16.11
C GLY A 73 -3.09 -37.28 15.01
N ASP A 74 -3.29 -38.33 14.22
CA ASP A 74 -4.36 -38.38 13.23
C ASP A 74 -5.67 -38.36 14.01
N GLY A 75 -6.28 -37.18 14.15
CA GLY A 75 -7.58 -37.01 14.79
C GLY A 75 -8.62 -37.95 14.18
N ARG A 76 -9.76 -38.13 14.85
CA ARG A 76 -10.79 -39.12 14.48
C ARG A 76 -11.25 -39.05 13.01
N GLU A 77 -11.08 -37.89 12.37
CA GLU A 77 -11.49 -37.58 10.99
C GLU A 77 -10.33 -37.56 9.95
N ALA A 78 -9.07 -37.79 10.36
CA ALA A 78 -7.90 -37.70 9.48
C ALA A 78 -7.64 -39.00 8.71
N GLN A 79 -8.67 -39.58 8.10
CA GLN A 79 -8.57 -40.84 7.36
C GLN A 79 -9.16 -40.68 5.96
N ALA A 80 -8.29 -40.74 4.95
CA ALA A 80 -8.70 -40.80 3.55
C ALA A 80 -8.43 -42.21 3.01
N ALA A 81 -9.48 -42.90 2.57
CA ALA A 81 -9.37 -44.19 1.90
C ALA A 81 -9.63 -44.02 0.40
N ILE A 82 -8.83 -44.68 -0.43
CA ILE A 82 -9.09 -44.76 -1.87
C ILE A 82 -10.08 -45.93 -2.09
N PRO A 83 -11.28 -45.71 -2.62
CA PRO A 83 -12.23 -46.78 -2.89
C PRO A 83 -11.70 -47.69 -4.00
N THR A 84 -11.70 -49.02 -3.77
CA THR A 84 -11.38 -50.03 -4.79
C THR A 84 -12.65 -50.44 -5.52
N SER A 85 -12.69 -50.23 -6.84
CA SER A 85 -13.76 -50.68 -7.74
C SER A 85 -13.92 -52.20 -7.80
#